data_AF-A0A090KTZ6-F1
#
_entry.id   AF-A0A090KTZ6-F1
#
_cell.length_a   1.000
_cell.length_b   1.000
_cell.length_c   1.000
_cell.angle_alpha   90.00
_cell.angle_beta   90.00
_cell.angle_gamma   90.00
#
_symmetry.space_group_name_H-M   'P 1'
#
loop_
_entity.id
_entity.type
_entity.pdbx_description
1 polymer ?
#
loop_
_entity_poly.entity_id
_entity_poly.type
_entity_poly.pdbx_seq_one_letter_code
_entity_poly.pdbx_strand_id
1 'polypeptide(L)'
;MMELVRSKKIIIYLPKFKIESTYKLYEIIKEIGLILPFSNNADFSLITNDAILKIDTIIQKSFIDKEGTEATESNCCKYEISLYNAI
;
A
#
# COMPACT_ATOMS: atom_id res chain seq x y z
N MET A 1 27.91 9.89 -10.12
CA MET A 1 27.51 11.10 -10.88
C MET A 1 26.24 11.64 -10.22
N MET A 2 26.31 12.78 -9.54
CA MET A 2 25.13 13.44 -8.94
C MET A 2 24.67 14.54 -9.88
N GLU A 3 23.39 14.53 -10.25
CA GLU A 3 22.78 15.64 -10.99
C GLU A 3 22.64 16.87 -10.09
N LEU A 4 23.09 18.02 -10.60
CA LEU A 4 22.99 19.30 -9.91
C LEU A 4 21.56 19.85 -10.06
N VAL A 5 20.68 19.50 -9.14
CA VAL A 5 19.36 20.14 -9.04
C VAL A 5 19.54 21.57 -8.52
N ARG A 6 19.24 22.57 -9.35
CA ARG A 6 19.25 24.00 -8.97
C ARG A 6 17.83 24.47 -8.70
N SER A 7 17.60 25.01 -7.50
CA SER A 7 16.32 25.63 -7.14
C SER A 7 16.13 26.95 -7.89
N LYS A 8 14.99 27.10 -8.57
CA LYS A 8 14.59 28.32 -9.27
C LYS A 8 13.11 28.59 -9.03
N LYS A 9 12.75 29.83 -8.69
CA LYS A 9 11.34 30.25 -8.64
C LYS A 9 10.77 30.35 -10.05
N ILE A 10 9.68 29.63 -10.29
CA ILE A 10 8.93 29.63 -11.55
C ILE A 10 7.43 29.66 -11.24
N ILE A 11 6.64 30.23 -12.14
CA ILE A 11 5.18 30.18 -12.09
C ILE A 11 4.74 28.95 -12.88
N ILE A 12 4.02 28.04 -12.24
CA ILE A 12 3.50 26.82 -12.86
C ILE A 12 2.00 26.72 -12.63
N TYR A 13 1.29 26.18 -13.63
CA TYR A 13 -0.13 25.86 -13.54
C TYR A 13 -0.26 24.34 -13.43
N LEU A 14 -0.84 23.86 -12.35
CA LEU A 14 -1.11 22.43 -12.16
C LEU A 14 -2.61 22.19 -12.30
N PRO A 15 -3.06 21.28 -13.18
CA PRO A 15 -4.47 20.95 -13.29
C PRO A 15 -4.97 20.33 -11.99
N LYS A 16 -6.29 20.43 -11.74
CA LYS A 16 -6.94 19.61 -10.73
C LYS A 16 -6.86 18.15 -11.19
N PHE A 17 -6.46 17.27 -10.28
CA PHE A 17 -6.40 15.84 -10.56
C PHE A 17 -6.78 15.05 -9.31
N LYS A 18 -7.32 13.87 -9.55
CA LYS A 18 -7.50 12.83 -8.55
C LYS A 18 -6.90 11.55 -9.11
N ILE A 19 -5.98 10.96 -8.36
CA ILE A 19 -5.32 9.70 -8.74
C ILE A 19 -5.71 8.66 -7.69
N GLU A 20 -6.20 7.52 -8.14
CA GLU A 20 -6.49 6.36 -7.30
C GLU A 20 -5.62 5.19 -7.76
N SER A 21 -5.14 4.40 -6.82
CA SER A 21 -4.33 3.22 -7.11
C SER A 21 -4.71 2.09 -6.17
N THR A 22 -4.93 0.92 -6.75
CA THR A 22 -5.24 -0.30 -5.99
C THR A 22 -4.26 -1.39 -6.38
N TYR A 23 -3.52 -1.90 -5.40
CA TYR A 23 -2.53 -2.96 -5.59
C TYR A 23 -2.96 -4.22 -4.83
N LYS A 24 -2.98 -5.35 -5.53
CA LYS A 24 -3.01 -6.67 -4.91
C LYS A 24 -1.57 -7.02 -4.54
N LEU A 25 -1.21 -6.79 -3.28
CA LEU A 25 0.16 -6.96 -2.81
C LEU A 25 0.57 -8.43 -2.66
N TYR A 26 -0.39 -9.35 -2.70
CA TYR A 26 -0.13 -10.79 -2.61
C TYR A 26 0.98 -11.27 -3.56
N GLU A 27 0.85 -10.98 -4.85
CA GLU A 27 1.84 -11.43 -5.86
C GLU A 27 3.18 -10.73 -5.68
N ILE A 28 3.16 -9.41 -5.44
CA ILE A 28 4.37 -8.60 -5.27
C ILE A 28 5.18 -9.07 -4.05
N ILE A 29 4.50 -9.33 -2.93
CA ILE A 29 5.15 -9.76 -1.68
C ILE A 29 5.74 -11.17 -1.83
N LYS A 30 5.08 -12.04 -2.60
CA LYS A 30 5.63 -13.36 -2.95
C LYS A 30 6.87 -13.26 -3.84
N GLU A 31 6.85 -12.40 -4.85
CA GLU A 31 8.01 -12.17 -5.73
C GLU A 31 9.22 -11.63 -4.97
N ILE A 32 9.00 -10.83 -3.93
CA ILE A 32 10.06 -10.31 -3.04
C ILE A 32 10.59 -11.41 -2.08
N GLY A 33 9.97 -12.60 -2.06
CA GLY A 33 10.42 -13.78 -1.30
C GLY A 33 9.71 -13.97 0.04
N LEU A 34 8.71 -13.16 0.36
CA LEU A 34 7.96 -13.28 1.62
C LEU A 34 6.76 -14.19 1.43
N ILE A 35 7.00 -15.50 1.55
CA ILE A 35 6.01 -16.56 1.29
C ILE A 35 5.40 -17.18 2.56
N LEU A 36 6.13 -17.14 3.69
CA LEU A 36 5.74 -17.83 4.93
C LEU A 36 4.36 -17.42 5.45
N PRO A 37 4.00 -16.12 5.51
CA PRO A 37 2.69 -15.68 6.03
C PRO A 37 1.49 -16.14 5.19
N PHE A 38 1.72 -16.56 3.95
CA PHE A 38 0.69 -17.08 3.03
C PHE A 38 0.64 -18.61 2.99
N SER A 39 1.58 -19.27 3.68
CA SER A 39 1.69 -20.73 3.72
C SER A 39 0.86 -21.32 4.86
N ASN A 40 0.64 -22.64 4.83
CA ASN A 40 0.03 -23.34 5.98
C ASN A 40 0.97 -23.40 7.21
N ASN A 41 2.25 -23.06 7.04
CA ASN A 41 3.23 -22.96 8.12
C ASN A 41 3.33 -21.52 8.66
N ALA A 42 2.35 -20.65 8.35
CA ALA A 42 2.34 -19.30 8.86
C ALA A 42 2.16 -19.30 10.38
N ASP A 43 3.00 -18.52 11.07
CA ASP A 43 2.93 -18.38 12.53
C ASP A 43 2.30 -17.03 12.89
N PHE A 44 1.03 -17.08 13.31
CA PHE A 44 0.28 -15.94 13.83
C PHE A 44 -0.10 -16.14 15.32
N SER A 45 0.66 -16.93 16.07
CA SER A 45 0.43 -17.19 17.51
C SER A 45 0.38 -15.91 18.37
N LEU A 46 1.05 -14.84 17.95
CA LEU A 46 0.98 -13.54 18.61
C LEU A 46 -0.34 -12.79 18.40
N ILE A 47 -1.16 -13.20 17.43
CA ILE A 47 -2.49 -12.63 17.15
C ILE A 47 -3.58 -13.49 17.80
N THR A 48 -3.50 -14.80 17.63
CA THR A 48 -4.42 -15.76 18.26
C THR A 48 -3.78 -17.14 18.35
N ASN A 49 -4.14 -17.88 19.40
CA ASN A 49 -3.79 -19.27 19.59
C ASN A 49 -4.96 -20.22 19.31
N ASP A 50 -6.16 -19.68 19.01
CA ASP A 50 -7.39 -20.46 18.89
C ASP A 50 -7.58 -21.05 17.48
N ALA A 51 -6.81 -20.55 16.50
CA ALA A 51 -6.87 -20.99 15.12
C ALA A 51 -5.50 -20.87 14.44
N ILE A 52 -5.21 -21.79 13.53
CA ILE A 52 -4.07 -21.66 12.63
C ILE A 52 -4.51 -20.73 11.50
N LEU A 53 -3.93 -19.54 11.43
CA LEU A 53 -4.27 -18.53 10.43
C LEU A 53 -3.23 -18.51 9.31
N LYS A 54 -3.65 -18.07 8.13
CA LYS A 54 -2.77 -17.64 7.05
C LYS A 54 -3.34 -16.40 6.38
N ILE A 55 -2.48 -15.60 5.76
CA ILE A 55 -2.93 -14.49 4.93
C ILE A 55 -3.43 -15.05 3.61
N ASP A 56 -4.66 -14.69 3.26
CA ASP A 56 -5.26 -14.99 1.96
C ASP A 56 -4.92 -13.90 0.96
N THR A 57 -5.31 -12.65 1.27
CA THR A 57 -5.10 -11.51 0.39
C THR A 57 -4.69 -10.25 1.13
N ILE A 58 -3.85 -9.44 0.47
CA ILE A 58 -3.47 -8.10 0.92
C ILE A 58 -3.79 -7.12 -0.21
N ILE A 59 -4.61 -6.12 0.09
CA ILE A 59 -5.00 -5.08 -0.87
C ILE A 59 -4.59 -3.71 -0.30
N GLN A 60 -3.80 -2.96 -1.06
CA GLN A 60 -3.48 -1.57 -0.78
C GLN A 60 -4.31 -0.68 -1.70
N LYS A 61 -5.09 0.22 -1.12
CA LYS A 61 -5.84 1.26 -1.83
C LYS A 61 -5.27 2.60 -1.42
N SER A 62 -4.81 3.39 -2.38
CA SER A 62 -4.34 4.76 -2.15
C SER A 62 -5.04 5.75 -3.07
N PHE A 63 -5.24 6.97 -2.58
CA PHE A 63 -5.66 8.07 -3.44
C PHE A 63 -4.92 9.36 -3.08
N ILE A 64 -4.76 10.19 -4.09
CA ILE A 64 -4.25 11.55 -4.00
C ILE A 64 -5.30 12.43 -4.67
N ASP A 65 -5.84 13.37 -3.91
CA ASP A 65 -6.78 14.36 -4.41
C ASP A 65 -6.23 15.76 -4.20
N LYS A 66 -6.27 16.56 -5.26
CA LYS A 66 -5.97 17.98 -5.23
C LYS A 66 -7.27 18.75 -5.42
N GLU A 67 -8.09 18.77 -4.38
CA GLU A 67 -9.22 19.69 -4.28
C GLU A 67 -8.71 21.14 -4.18
N GLY A 68 -9.56 22.10 -4.57
CA GLY A 68 -9.23 23.44 -5.07
C GLY A 68 -8.41 24.40 -4.17
N THR A 69 -8.77 25.69 -4.25
CA THR A 69 -7.92 26.87 -3.92
C THR A 69 -7.40 26.96 -2.47
N GLU A 70 -7.87 26.09 -1.57
CA GLU A 70 -7.28 25.84 -0.27
C GLU A 70 -6.49 24.54 -0.37
N ALA A 71 -5.17 24.66 -0.48
CA ALA A 71 -4.20 23.59 -0.70
C ALA A 71 -4.27 22.48 0.36
N THR A 72 -5.31 21.66 0.29
CA THR A 72 -5.52 20.50 1.14
C THR A 72 -5.18 19.30 0.27
N GLU A 73 -3.89 19.01 0.18
CA GLU A 73 -3.42 17.77 -0.44
C GLU A 73 -3.92 16.62 0.44
N SER A 74 -4.95 15.91 -0.01
CA SER A 74 -5.48 14.76 0.70
C SER A 74 -4.81 13.51 0.16
N ASN A 75 -3.88 12.96 0.93
CA ASN A 75 -3.34 11.64 0.72
C ASN A 75 -4.01 10.65 1.68
N CYS A 76 -4.43 9.50 1.18
CA CYS A 76 -4.92 8.44 2.03
C CYS A 76 -4.44 7.10 1.50
N CYS A 77 -3.88 6.28 2.39
CA CYS A 77 -3.49 4.92 2.11
C CYS A 77 -4.25 4.02 3.08
N LYS A 78 -4.95 3.01 2.55
CA LYS A 78 -5.67 1.99 3.30
C LYS A 78 -5.14 0.62 2.92
N TYR A 79 -4.97 -0.24 3.91
CA TYR A 79 -4.61 -1.64 3.74
C TYR A 79 -5.75 -2.51 4.23
N GLU A 80 -6.10 -3.50 3.43
CA GLU A 80 -7.11 -4.50 3.74
C GLU A 80 -6.42 -5.86 3.69
N ILE A 81 -6.38 -6.55 4.84
CA ILE A 81 -5.74 -7.86 5.00
C ILE A 81 -6.84 -8.86 5.35
N SER A 82 -6.95 -9.91 4.54
CA SER A 82 -7.89 -11.00 4.77
C SER A 82 -7.13 -12.22 5.27
N LEU A 83 -7.59 -12.79 6.39
CA LEU A 83 -7.05 -13.98 7.00
C LEU A 83 -8.00 -15.16 6.76
N TYR A 84 -7.42 -16.35 6.58
CA TYR A 84 -8.16 -17.59 6.38
C TYR A 84 -7.60 -18.67 7.30
N ASN A 85 -8.43 -19.65 7.69
CA ASN A 85 -7.98 -20.78 8.49
C ASN A 85 -7.10 -21.73 7.65
N ALA A 86 -5.88 -22.00 8.11
CA ALA A 86 -5.09 -23.08 7.54
C ALA A 86 -5.67 -24.42 8.04
N ILE A 87 -6.05 -25.29 7.10
CA ILE A 87 -6.46 -26.67 7.34
C ILE A 87 -5.20 -27.54 7.41
#